data_AF-A0A849U9H6-F1
#
_entry.id   AF-A0A849U9H6-F1
#
_cell.length_a   1.000
_cell.length_b   1.000
_cell.length_c   1.000
_cell.angle_alpha   90.00
_cell.angle_beta   90.00
_cell.angle_gamma   90.00
#
_symmetry.space_group_name_H-M   'P 1'
#
loop_
_entity.id
_entity.type
_entity.pdbx_description
1 polymer ?
#
loop_
_entity_poly.entity_id
_entity_poly.type
_entity_poly.pdbx_seq_one_letter_code
_entity_poly.pdbx_strand_id
1 'polypeptide(L)'
;MMSEQKNADSIDQFRRYIAERKSELKKQYALLLAQDLSRQQWDGCFQRNVVAALEQAYDEARAYMQTLPFDNTLVPVHMGLSELTRQALTAFDGFVDEFLLFVVDKHRTSCALSNFPDEHKPDNIYVNEVRRDIARLWQNFALDVNGYFLESSYRNSLNP
;
A
#
# COMPACT_ATOMS: atom_id res chain seq x y z
N MET A 1 15.70 -24.37 9.41
CA MET A 1 14.39 -25.00 9.71
C MET A 1 13.51 -24.16 10.63
N MET A 2 13.81 -23.96 11.92
CA MET A 2 12.90 -23.16 12.80
C MET A 2 12.73 -21.69 12.34
N SER A 3 13.81 -21.02 11.95
CA SER A 3 13.78 -19.63 11.45
C SER A 3 13.06 -19.49 10.11
N GLU A 4 13.24 -20.46 9.20
CA GLU A 4 12.54 -20.48 7.91
C GLU A 4 11.03 -20.66 8.08
N GLN A 5 10.62 -21.57 8.98
CA GLN A 5 9.20 -21.75 9.29
C GLN A 5 8.60 -20.48 9.92
N LYS A 6 9.32 -19.88 10.88
CA LYS A 6 8.90 -18.63 11.53
C LYS A 6 8.70 -17.49 10.54
N ASN A 7 9.60 -17.37 9.56
CA ASN A 7 9.50 -16.39 8.49
C ASN A 7 8.33 -16.68 7.55
N ALA A 8 8.14 -17.94 7.14
CA ALA A 8 7.01 -18.33 6.31
C ALA A 8 5.67 -18.02 7.00
N ASP A 9 5.54 -18.37 8.29
CA ASP A 9 4.34 -18.07 9.09
C ASP A 9 4.09 -16.56 9.19
N SER A 10 5.15 -15.77 9.37
CA SER A 10 5.07 -14.30 9.41
C SER A 10 4.64 -13.71 8.06
N ILE A 11 5.16 -14.22 6.93
CA ILE A 11 4.74 -13.83 5.59
C ILE A 11 3.26 -14.17 5.36
N ASP A 12 2.81 -15.35 5.75
CA ASP A 12 1.41 -15.76 5.58
C ASP A 12 0.46 -14.93 6.44
N GLN A 13 0.88 -14.59 7.67
CA GLN A 13 0.14 -13.68 8.53
C GLN A 13 0.06 -12.28 7.91
N PHE A 14 1.16 -11.77 7.36
CA PHE A 14 1.19 -10.48 6.67
C PHE A 14 0.26 -10.48 5.45
N ARG A 15 0.28 -11.52 4.63
CA ARG A 15 -0.60 -11.66 3.45
C ARG A 15 -2.08 -11.62 3.84
N ARG A 16 -2.47 -12.33 4.90
CA ARG A 16 -3.86 -12.31 5.40
C ARG A 16 -4.27 -10.91 5.84
N TYR A 17 -3.39 -10.23 6.59
CA TYR A 17 -3.62 -8.85 6.99
C TYR A 17 -3.84 -7.94 5.76
N ILE A 18 -2.96 -7.98 4.76
CA ILE A 18 -3.11 -7.16 3.53
C ILE A 18 -4.40 -7.48 2.77
N ALA A 19 -4.79 -8.75 2.68
CA ALA A 19 -6.05 -9.15 2.06
C ALA A 19 -7.27 -8.51 2.76
N GLU A 20 -7.25 -8.43 4.09
CA GLU A 20 -8.30 -7.74 4.87
C GLU A 20 -8.27 -6.23 4.63
N ARG A 21 -7.07 -5.62 4.56
CA ARG A 21 -6.90 -4.18 4.30
C ARG A 21 -7.46 -3.72 2.96
N LYS A 22 -7.50 -4.58 1.93
CA LYS A 22 -8.14 -4.25 0.63
C LYS A 22 -9.57 -3.74 0.81
N SER A 23 -10.34 -4.37 1.70
CA SER A 23 -11.73 -3.98 1.95
C SER A 23 -11.84 -2.68 2.74
N GLU A 24 -10.93 -2.47 3.69
CA GLU A 24 -10.92 -1.29 4.54
C GLU A 24 -10.48 -0.04 3.78
N LEU A 25 -9.48 -0.18 2.90
CA LEU A 25 -9.02 0.89 2.01
C LEU A 25 -10.16 1.49 1.18
N LYS A 26 -11.07 0.66 0.66
CA LYS A 26 -12.25 1.11 -0.09
C LYS A 26 -13.21 1.94 0.76
N LYS A 27 -13.39 1.57 2.04
CA LYS A 27 -14.25 2.33 2.97
C LYS A 27 -13.60 3.66 3.33
N GLN A 28 -12.31 3.63 3.66
CA GLN A 28 -11.54 4.82 3.98
C GLN A 28 -11.57 5.83 2.82
N TYR A 29 -11.38 5.36 1.59
CA TYR A 29 -11.52 6.19 0.41
C TYR A 29 -12.92 6.83 0.30
N ALA A 30 -13.98 6.05 0.51
CA ALA A 30 -15.34 6.57 0.47
C ALA A 30 -15.58 7.64 1.56
N LEU A 31 -14.98 7.50 2.73
CA LEU A 31 -15.04 8.51 3.80
C LEU A 31 -14.30 9.78 3.39
N LEU A 32 -13.10 9.69 2.82
CA LEU A 32 -12.33 10.83 2.34
C LEU A 32 -13.09 11.61 1.25
N LEU A 33 -13.67 10.88 0.28
CA LEU A 33 -14.48 11.49 -0.76
C LEU A 33 -15.73 12.19 -0.19
N ALA A 34 -16.44 11.56 0.74
CA ALA A 34 -17.60 12.17 1.38
C ALA A 34 -17.23 13.44 2.17
N GLN A 35 -16.08 13.44 2.84
CA GLN A 35 -15.56 14.61 3.55
C GLN A 35 -15.26 15.76 2.58
N ASP A 36 -14.54 15.49 1.50
CA ASP A 36 -14.24 16.51 0.48
C ASP A 36 -15.50 17.10 -0.15
N LEU A 37 -16.46 16.24 -0.52
CA LEU A 37 -17.74 16.69 -1.08
C LEU A 37 -18.52 17.55 -0.10
N SER A 38 -18.55 17.19 1.19
CA SER A 38 -19.22 17.99 2.23
C SER A 38 -18.55 19.35 2.45
N ARG A 39 -17.23 19.43 2.23
CA ARG A 39 -16.43 20.65 2.35
C ARG A 39 -16.33 21.44 1.06
N GLN A 40 -17.02 21.01 0.00
CA GLN A 40 -16.96 21.66 -1.31
C GLN A 40 -15.53 21.67 -1.90
N GLN A 41 -14.74 20.64 -1.60
CA GLN A 41 -13.35 20.48 -2.07
C GLN A 41 -13.28 19.45 -3.21
N TRP A 42 -14.03 19.68 -4.29
CA TRP A 42 -14.09 18.75 -5.44
C TRP A 42 -12.81 18.72 -6.27
N ASP A 43 -12.13 19.87 -6.39
CA ASP A 43 -10.97 19.99 -7.26
C ASP A 43 -9.80 19.11 -6.76
N GLY A 44 -9.31 18.24 -7.65
CA GLY A 44 -8.26 17.27 -7.34
C GLY A 44 -8.66 16.20 -6.32
N CYS A 45 -9.96 16.03 -6.01
CA CYS A 45 -10.38 15.12 -4.95
C CYS A 45 -10.11 13.65 -5.28
N PHE A 46 -10.16 13.26 -6.57
CA PHE A 46 -9.76 11.93 -7.01
C PHE A 46 -8.31 11.61 -6.60
N GLN A 47 -7.34 12.41 -7.06
CA GLN A 47 -5.93 12.19 -6.78
C GLN A 47 -5.63 12.25 -5.28
N ARG A 48 -6.06 13.32 -4.61
CA ARG A 48 -5.79 13.54 -3.19
C ARG A 48 -6.28 12.38 -2.32
N ASN A 49 -7.50 11.90 -2.55
CA ASN A 49 -8.08 10.83 -1.75
C ASN A 49 -7.48 9.46 -2.06
N VAL A 50 -7.09 9.20 -3.32
CA VAL A 50 -6.37 7.98 -3.70
C VAL A 50 -5.00 7.92 -3.02
N VAL A 51 -4.23 9.01 -3.11
CA VAL A 51 -2.88 9.11 -2.54
C VAL A 51 -2.96 8.98 -1.02
N ALA A 52 -3.84 9.73 -0.35
CA ALA A 52 -3.99 9.68 1.10
C ALA A 52 -4.42 8.29 1.61
N ALA A 53 -5.34 7.62 0.91
CA ALA A 53 -5.79 6.29 1.30
C ALA A 53 -4.67 5.24 1.17
N LEU A 54 -3.90 5.28 0.09
CA LEU A 54 -2.79 4.35 -0.14
C LEU A 54 -1.59 4.61 0.78
N GLU A 55 -1.26 5.87 1.02
CA GLU A 55 -0.19 6.26 1.96
C GLU A 55 -0.48 5.70 3.36
N GLN A 56 -1.70 5.92 3.88
CA GLN A 56 -2.11 5.36 5.17
C GLN A 56 -2.06 3.81 5.16
N ALA A 57 -2.53 3.16 4.10
CA ALA A 57 -2.51 1.70 4.03
C ALA A 57 -1.09 1.12 4.02
N TYR A 58 -0.13 1.79 3.37
CA TYR A 58 1.28 1.40 3.37
C TYR A 58 1.93 1.63 4.74
N ASP A 59 1.64 2.75 5.40
CA ASP A 59 2.14 3.03 6.76
C ASP A 59 1.66 1.98 7.77
N GLU A 60 0.37 1.64 7.72
CA GLU A 60 -0.23 0.64 8.60
C GLU A 60 0.31 -0.77 8.30
N ALA A 61 0.49 -1.11 7.01
CA ALA A 61 1.11 -2.36 6.61
C ALA A 61 2.56 -2.47 7.12
N ARG A 62 3.34 -1.41 6.98
CA ARG A 62 4.71 -1.35 7.50
C ARG A 62 4.72 -1.52 9.02
N ALA A 63 3.86 -0.79 9.73
CA ALA A 63 3.75 -0.89 11.18
C ALA A 63 3.37 -2.31 11.62
N TYR A 64 2.40 -2.93 10.97
CA TYR A 64 2.00 -4.30 11.25
C TYR A 64 3.14 -5.29 11.00
N MET A 65 3.84 -5.17 9.87
CA MET A 65 4.98 -6.03 9.54
C MET A 65 6.07 -5.98 10.61
N GLN A 66 6.34 -4.80 11.18
CA GLN A 66 7.33 -4.62 12.25
C GLN A 66 6.94 -5.32 13.56
N THR A 67 5.66 -5.68 13.75
CA THR A 67 5.20 -6.46 14.90
C THR A 67 5.40 -7.97 14.73
N LEU A 68 5.63 -8.43 13.50
CA LEU A 68 5.73 -9.85 13.20
C LEU A 68 7.13 -10.38 13.57
N PRO A 69 7.23 -11.64 14.02
CA PRO A 69 8.44 -12.14 14.61
C PRO A 69 9.42 -12.67 13.54
N PHE A 70 9.74 -11.87 12.53
CA PHE A 70 10.72 -12.25 11.50
C PHE A 70 12.10 -12.57 12.10
N ASP A 71 12.80 -13.51 11.48
CA ASP A 71 14.19 -13.85 11.75
C ASP A 71 15.04 -13.55 10.50
N ASN A 72 15.83 -12.49 10.60
CA ASN A 72 16.57 -11.91 9.47
C ASN A 72 18.06 -12.33 9.47
N THR A 73 18.45 -13.27 10.33
CA THR A 73 19.87 -13.64 10.58
C THR A 73 20.54 -14.33 9.39
N LEU A 74 19.83 -15.24 8.72
CA LEU A 74 20.37 -16.07 7.63
C LEU A 74 19.61 -15.88 6.31
N VAL A 75 18.89 -14.77 6.18
CA VAL A 75 18.09 -14.48 4.98
C VAL A 75 19.02 -13.99 3.87
N PRO A 76 18.95 -14.58 2.66
CA PRO A 76 19.75 -14.13 1.53
C PRO A 76 19.46 -12.67 1.16
N VAL A 77 20.54 -11.90 0.94
CA VAL A 77 20.49 -10.55 0.40
C VAL A 77 21.17 -10.56 -0.96
N HIS A 78 20.43 -10.19 -2.00
CA HIS A 78 20.93 -10.13 -3.38
C HIS A 78 20.88 -8.69 -3.87
N MET A 79 22.04 -8.12 -4.19
CA MET A 79 22.17 -6.71 -4.65
C MET A 79 21.48 -5.70 -3.72
N GLY A 80 21.58 -5.91 -2.40
CA GLY A 80 20.96 -5.04 -1.40
C GLY A 80 19.45 -5.24 -1.22
N LEU A 81 18.85 -6.27 -1.82
CA LEU A 81 17.45 -6.63 -1.62
C LEU A 81 17.34 -7.92 -0.80
N SER A 82 16.64 -7.88 0.33
CA SER A 82 16.33 -9.07 1.12
C SER A 82 15.31 -9.96 0.42
N GLU A 83 15.50 -11.28 0.51
CA GLU A 83 14.51 -12.25 0.04
C GLU A 83 13.14 -12.06 0.72
N LEU A 84 13.12 -11.70 2.01
CA LEU A 84 11.88 -11.43 2.74
C LEU A 84 11.17 -10.18 2.23
N THR A 85 11.91 -9.15 1.78
CA THR A 85 11.29 -8.00 1.12
C THR A 85 10.51 -8.45 -0.10
N ARG A 86 11.12 -9.27 -0.96
CA ARG A 86 10.44 -9.75 -2.17
C ARG A 86 9.17 -10.50 -1.80
N GLN A 87 9.24 -11.42 -0.85
CA GLN A 87 8.08 -12.20 -0.40
C GLN A 87 6.99 -11.31 0.21
N ALA A 88 7.35 -10.34 1.05
CA ALA A 88 6.39 -9.42 1.67
C ALA A 88 5.67 -8.56 0.61
N LEU A 89 6.39 -8.03 -0.38
CA LEU A 89 5.81 -7.19 -1.42
C LEU A 89 4.82 -7.94 -2.33
N THR A 90 4.98 -9.26 -2.52
CA THR A 90 3.98 -10.08 -3.28
C THR A 90 2.57 -10.06 -2.65
N ALA A 91 2.44 -9.70 -1.37
CA ALA A 91 1.13 -9.54 -0.74
C ALA A 91 0.27 -8.44 -1.39
N PHE A 92 0.89 -7.52 -2.14
CA PHE A 92 0.23 -6.40 -2.80
C PHE A 92 -0.05 -6.63 -4.29
N ASP A 93 0.16 -7.84 -4.81
CA ASP A 93 -0.15 -8.13 -6.21
C ASP A 93 -1.62 -7.82 -6.54
N GLY A 94 -1.81 -6.99 -7.58
CA GLY A 94 -3.13 -6.50 -8.01
C GLY A 94 -3.82 -5.51 -7.06
N PHE A 95 -3.21 -5.17 -5.92
CA PHE A 95 -3.84 -4.35 -4.87
C PHE A 95 -4.21 -2.95 -5.35
N VAL A 96 -3.28 -2.24 -5.98
CA VAL A 96 -3.49 -0.87 -6.51
C VAL A 96 -4.48 -0.88 -7.68
N ASP A 97 -4.39 -1.85 -8.59
CA ASP A 97 -5.26 -1.90 -9.76
C ASP A 97 -6.71 -2.16 -9.37
N GLU A 98 -6.96 -3.12 -8.49
CA GLU A 98 -8.29 -3.38 -7.93
C GLU A 98 -8.86 -2.15 -7.20
N PHE A 99 -8.01 -1.41 -6.48
CA PHE A 99 -8.41 -0.19 -5.79
C PHE A 99 -8.78 0.93 -6.78
N LEU A 100 -7.93 1.19 -7.78
CA LEU A 100 -8.20 2.23 -8.79
C LEU A 100 -9.46 1.93 -9.61
N LEU A 101 -9.72 0.66 -9.95
CA LEU A 101 -10.96 0.27 -10.60
C LEU A 101 -12.19 0.64 -9.76
N PHE A 102 -12.16 0.34 -8.46
CA PHE A 102 -13.22 0.72 -7.54
C PHE A 102 -13.39 2.24 -7.45
N VAL A 103 -12.28 2.98 -7.34
CA VAL A 103 -12.32 4.44 -7.18
C VAL A 103 -12.89 5.13 -8.42
N VAL A 104 -12.46 4.71 -9.63
CA VAL A 104 -13.00 5.23 -10.89
C VAL A 104 -14.50 4.95 -11.02
N ASP A 105 -14.95 3.74 -10.65
CA ASP A 105 -16.38 3.39 -10.64
C ASP A 105 -17.17 4.27 -9.65
N LYS A 106 -16.62 4.53 -8.46
CA LYS A 106 -17.23 5.43 -7.47
C LYS A 106 -17.36 6.85 -7.97
N HIS A 107 -16.37 7.36 -8.68
CA HIS A 107 -16.45 8.69 -9.28
C HIS A 107 -17.54 8.74 -10.35
N ARG A 108 -17.57 7.76 -11.27
CA ARG A 108 -18.53 7.69 -12.39
C ARG A 108 -19.99 7.52 -11.96
N THR A 109 -20.22 6.99 -10.76
CA THR A 109 -21.56 6.75 -10.21
C THR A 109 -21.99 7.83 -9.22
N SER A 110 -21.14 8.81 -8.92
CA SER A 110 -21.41 9.85 -7.93
C SER A 110 -22.20 11.02 -8.52
N CYS A 111 -23.49 11.13 -8.16
CA CYS A 111 -24.31 12.28 -8.53
C CYS A 111 -23.73 13.62 -8.04
N ALA A 112 -23.05 13.62 -6.89
CA ALA A 112 -22.42 14.81 -6.32
C ALA A 112 -21.26 15.34 -7.18
N LEU A 113 -20.66 14.50 -8.01
CA LEU A 113 -19.59 14.88 -8.93
C LEU A 113 -20.10 15.26 -10.31
N SER A 114 -21.38 15.06 -10.64
CA SER A 114 -21.91 15.20 -12.00
C SER A 114 -21.65 16.56 -12.68
N ASN A 115 -21.49 17.63 -11.91
CA ASN A 115 -21.15 18.98 -12.40
C ASN A 115 -19.65 19.22 -12.64
N PHE A 116 -18.79 18.26 -12.29
CA PHE A 116 -17.33 18.34 -12.39
C PHE A 116 -16.86 17.21 -13.32
N PRO A 117 -16.88 17.38 -14.65
CA PRO A 117 -16.73 16.29 -15.60
C PRO A 117 -15.40 15.53 -15.46
N ASP A 118 -14.29 16.24 -15.19
CA ASP A 118 -12.96 15.63 -15.03
C ASP A 118 -12.87 14.77 -13.76
N GLU A 119 -13.55 15.19 -12.69
CA GLU A 119 -13.65 14.42 -11.45
C GLU A 119 -14.71 13.32 -11.55
N HIS A 120 -15.85 13.55 -12.20
CA HIS A 120 -16.91 12.56 -12.38
C HIS A 120 -16.48 11.41 -13.30
N LYS A 121 -15.71 11.73 -14.34
CA LYS A 121 -15.23 10.75 -15.32
C LYS A 121 -13.72 10.94 -15.53
N PRO A 122 -12.89 10.56 -14.53
CA PRO A 122 -11.44 10.63 -14.67
C PRO A 122 -11.02 9.86 -15.92
N ASP A 123 -10.31 10.56 -16.80
CA ASP A 123 -9.82 10.00 -18.04
C ASP A 123 -8.52 9.22 -17.80
N ASN A 124 -8.01 8.58 -18.85
CA ASN A 124 -6.78 7.80 -18.73
C ASN A 124 -5.54 8.68 -18.48
N ILE A 125 -5.56 9.96 -18.88
CA ILE A 125 -4.43 10.87 -18.65
C ILE A 125 -4.35 11.17 -17.16
N TYR A 126 -5.45 11.62 -16.56
CA TYR A 126 -5.54 11.92 -15.14
C TYR A 126 -5.24 10.68 -14.29
N VAL A 127 -5.84 9.52 -14.61
CA VAL A 127 -5.53 8.27 -13.88
C VAL A 127 -4.05 7.90 -13.98
N ASN A 128 -3.40 8.12 -15.14
CA ASN A 128 -1.97 7.86 -15.29
C ASN A 128 -1.09 8.83 -14.51
N GLU A 129 -1.49 10.09 -14.35
CA GLU A 129 -0.82 11.05 -13.46
C GLU A 129 -0.88 10.56 -12.02
N VAL A 130 -2.07 10.17 -11.54
CA VAL A 130 -2.23 9.59 -10.20
C VAL A 130 -1.39 8.32 -10.01
N ARG A 131 -1.30 7.46 -11.04
CA ARG A 131 -0.43 6.26 -10.99
C ARG A 131 1.05 6.60 -10.79
N ARG A 132 1.54 7.74 -11.26
CA ARG A 132 2.92 8.17 -11.01
C ARG A 132 3.14 8.53 -9.55
N ASP A 133 2.18 9.17 -8.91
CA ASP A 133 2.25 9.46 -7.48
C ASP A 133 2.14 8.19 -6.64
N ILE A 134 1.27 7.26 -7.03
CA ILE A 134 1.19 5.93 -6.41
C ILE A 134 2.52 5.17 -6.55
N ALA A 135 3.17 5.23 -7.71
CA ALA A 135 4.46 4.59 -7.91
C ALA A 135 5.54 5.19 -6.98
N ARG A 136 5.49 6.49 -6.69
CA ARG A 136 6.37 7.13 -5.71
C ARG A 136 6.09 6.63 -4.29
N LEU A 137 4.83 6.55 -3.88
CA LEU A 137 4.44 5.97 -2.58
C LEU A 137 4.93 4.53 -2.45
N TRP A 138 4.70 3.72 -3.49
CA TRP A 138 5.13 2.32 -3.54
C TRP A 138 6.65 2.18 -3.44
N GLN A 139 7.40 3.00 -4.16
CA GLN A 139 8.86 3.00 -4.08
C GLN A 139 9.36 3.27 -2.67
N ASN A 140 8.83 4.30 -2.01
CA ASN A 140 9.20 4.63 -0.63
C ASN A 140 8.87 3.47 0.32
N PHE A 141 7.66 2.94 0.25
CA PHE A 141 7.23 1.79 1.03
C PHE A 141 8.15 0.57 0.84
N ALA A 142 8.46 0.21 -0.41
CA ALA A 142 9.32 -0.92 -0.72
C ALA A 142 10.75 -0.75 -0.17
N LEU A 143 11.30 0.47 -0.25
CA LEU A 143 12.60 0.80 0.32
C LEU A 143 12.59 0.70 1.84
N ASP A 144 11.54 1.21 2.50
CA ASP A 144 11.40 1.15 3.95
C ASP A 144 11.26 -0.28 4.48
N VAL A 145 10.49 -1.12 3.77
CA VAL A 145 10.36 -2.55 4.06
C VAL A 145 11.71 -3.24 3.92
N ASN A 146 12.47 -2.95 2.86
CA ASN A 146 13.81 -3.49 2.69
C ASN A 146 14.78 -3.03 3.78
N GLY A 147 14.78 -1.74 4.11
CA GLY A 147 15.58 -1.17 5.20
C GLY A 147 15.35 -1.90 6.51
N TYR A 148 14.09 -2.15 6.87
CA TYR A 148 13.73 -2.93 8.07
C TYR A 148 14.40 -4.32 8.11
N PHE A 149 14.34 -5.07 7.01
CA PHE A 149 14.93 -6.41 6.95
C PHE A 149 16.46 -6.39 6.97
N LEU A 150 17.08 -5.40 6.31
CA LEU A 150 18.54 -5.25 6.28
C LEU A 150 19.11 -4.80 7.63
N GLU A 151 18.52 -3.78 8.26
CA GLU A 151 18.98 -3.27 9.57
C GLU A 151 18.89 -4.34 10.67
N SER A 152 17.81 -5.12 10.64
CA SER A 152 17.62 -6.24 11.56
C SER A 152 18.67 -7.33 11.36
N SER A 153 19.04 -7.61 10.11
CA SER A 153 20.12 -8.55 9.77
C SER A 153 21.46 -8.06 10.31
N TYR A 154 21.79 -6.78 10.09
CA TYR A 154 23.04 -6.17 10.56
C TYR A 154 23.14 -6.15 12.10
N ARG A 155 22.07 -5.76 12.80
CA ARG A 155 22.06 -5.72 14.28
C ARG A 155 22.33 -7.09 14.90
N ASN A 156 21.76 -8.15 14.35
CA ASN A 156 21.97 -9.51 14.84
C ASN A 156 23.36 -10.05 14.49
N SER A 157 23.99 -9.58 13.41
CA SER A 157 25.37 -9.97 13.07
C SER A 157 26.43 -9.42 14.05
N LEU A 158 26.11 -8.33 14.76
CA LEU A 158 27.00 -7.68 15.74
C LEU A 158 26.83 -8.21 17.17
N ASN A 159 25.84 -9.06 17.44
CA ASN A 159 25.54 -9.58 18.77
C ASN A 159 25.08 -11.07 18.67
N PRO A 160 26.02 -12.00 18.40
CA PRO A 160 25.74 -13.41 18.14
C PRO A 160 25.24 -14.20 19.37
#